data_AF-A0A830BDW4-F1
#
_entry.id   AF-A0A830BDW4-F1
#
_cell.length_a   1.000
_cell.length_b   1.000
_cell.length_c   1.000
_cell.angle_alpha   90.00
_cell.angle_beta   90.00
_cell.angle_gamma   90.00
#
_symmetry.space_group_name_H-M   'P 1'
#
loop_
_entity.id
_entity.type
_entity.pdbx_description
1 polymer ?
#
loop_
_entity_poly.entity_id
_entity_poly.type
_entity_poly.pdbx_seq_one_letter_code
_entity_poly.pdbx_strand_id
1 'polypeptide(L)'
;MESLSKYNHQFNGYGIVNRQSLLDHITVQLAPRAADELFYGEDQDIDSEALVILNICYERLKSILQKNKKLMDVVVGKLVEKKSLTKQEFFNLVELHGSVEAPPPNILDIRLAKCLQLQNLMTHNVEATLQ
;
A
#
# COMPACT_ATOMS: atom_id res chain seq x y z
N MET A 1 -13.28 9.64 -10.93
CA MET A 1 -13.86 9.95 -9.61
C MET A 1 -13.94 8.74 -8.68
N GLU A 2 -14.08 7.50 -9.15
CA GLU A 2 -14.14 6.30 -8.27
C GLU A 2 -12.83 5.96 -7.53
N SER A 3 -11.67 6.30 -8.10
CA SER A 3 -10.37 5.89 -7.55
C SER A 3 -10.07 6.48 -6.17
N LEU A 4 -10.46 7.74 -5.91
CA LEU A 4 -10.26 8.40 -4.61
C LEU A 4 -11.27 7.94 -3.54
N SER A 5 -12.46 7.51 -3.96
CA SER A 5 -13.49 7.01 -3.05
C SER A 5 -13.10 5.69 -2.36
N LYS A 6 -12.38 4.80 -3.07
CA LYS A 6 -11.87 3.56 -2.46
C LYS A 6 -10.78 3.80 -1.40
N TYR A 7 -9.97 4.86 -1.54
CA TYR A 7 -9.00 5.25 -0.52
C TYR A 7 -9.64 5.88 0.73
N ASN A 8 -10.85 6.46 0.61
CA ASN A 8 -11.56 7.08 1.74
C ASN A 8 -11.93 6.07 2.83
N HIS A 9 -12.26 4.82 2.50
CA HIS A 9 -12.76 3.89 3.51
C HIS A 9 -11.66 3.33 4.43
N GLN A 10 -10.41 3.25 3.95
CA GLN A 10 -9.29 2.69 4.72
C GLN A 10 -8.65 3.69 5.70
N PHE A 11 -8.84 5.00 5.48
CA PHE A 11 -8.28 6.07 6.33
C PHE A 11 -9.31 6.79 7.22
N ASN A 12 -10.58 6.38 7.18
CA ASN A 12 -11.69 7.08 7.84
C ASN A 12 -11.74 6.97 9.38
N GLY A 13 -10.71 6.39 10.03
CA GLY A 13 -10.73 6.10 11.47
C GLY A 13 -9.98 7.08 12.39
N TYR A 14 -9.07 7.92 11.89
CA TYR A 14 -8.21 8.73 12.77
C TYR A 14 -8.25 10.20 12.37
N GLY A 15 -9.19 10.92 12.97
CA GLY A 15 -9.40 12.35 12.75
C GLY A 15 -8.21 13.22 13.19
N ILE A 16 -7.28 12.70 13.99
CA ILE A 16 -6.01 13.35 14.38
C ILE A 16 -4.97 12.24 14.63
N VAL A 17 -3.88 12.22 13.85
CA VAL A 17 -2.73 11.33 14.11
C VAL A 17 -1.76 12.06 15.04
N ASN A 18 -1.56 11.54 16.24
CA ASN A 18 -0.52 12.01 17.16
C ASN A 18 0.60 10.96 17.25
N ARG A 19 1.75 11.35 17.82
CA ARG A 19 2.93 10.47 17.95
C ARG A 19 2.59 9.13 18.61
N GLN A 20 1.73 9.14 19.63
CA GLN A 20 1.38 7.91 20.36
C GLN A 20 0.49 6.99 19.51
N SER A 21 -0.54 7.54 18.86
CA SER A 21 -1.41 6.77 17.97
C SER A 21 -0.65 6.15 16.78
N LEU A 22 0.36 6.85 16.26
CA LEU A 22 1.24 6.30 15.23
C LEU A 22 2.11 5.17 15.78
N LEU A 23 2.68 5.34 16.97
CA LEU A 23 3.49 4.30 17.63
C LEU A 23 2.66 3.07 17.98
N ASP A 24 1.43 3.25 18.46
CA ASP A 24 0.51 2.15 18.77
C ASP A 24 0.15 1.36 17.51
N HIS A 25 -0.11 2.04 16.39
CA HIS A 25 -0.38 1.38 15.12
C HIS A 25 0.83 0.59 14.60
N ILE A 26 2.04 1.14 14.69
CA ILE A 26 3.28 0.46 14.31
C ILE A 26 3.53 -0.74 15.22
N THR A 27 3.29 -0.59 16.53
CA THR A 27 3.50 -1.67 17.52
C THR A 27 2.60 -2.87 17.21
N VAL A 28 1.33 -2.65 16.87
CA VAL A 28 0.41 -3.73 16.47
C VAL A 28 0.85 -4.40 15.17
N GLN A 29 1.39 -3.65 14.20
CA GLN A 29 1.90 -4.22 12.95
C GLN A 29 3.17 -5.05 13.15
N LEU A 30 4.03 -4.68 14.10
CA LEU A 30 5.30 -5.37 14.40
C LEU A 30 5.15 -6.52 15.42
N ALA A 31 4.05 -6.55 16.18
CA ALA A 31 3.83 -7.55 17.24
C ALA A 31 3.92 -9.02 16.77
N PRO A 32 3.39 -9.42 15.60
CA PRO A 32 3.56 -10.80 15.12
C PRO A 32 5.03 -11.17 14.88
N ARG A 33 5.82 -10.25 14.29
CA ARG A 33 7.25 -10.46 14.03
C ARG A 33 8.06 -10.55 15.32
N ALA A 34 7.78 -9.70 16.30
CA ALA A 34 8.44 -9.75 17.61
C ALA A 34 8.09 -11.03 18.38
N ALA A 35 6.87 -11.55 18.23
CA ALA A 35 6.50 -12.85 18.77
C ALA A 35 7.28 -13.97 18.08
N ASP A 36 7.35 -13.99 16.75
CA ASP A 36 8.09 -15.00 15.99
C ASP A 36 9.59 -15.02 16.36
N GLU A 37 10.22 -13.85 16.53
CA GLU A 37 11.62 -13.73 16.99
C GLU A 37 11.83 -14.30 18.40
N LEU A 38 10.88 -14.11 19.31
CA LEU A 38 10.92 -14.70 20.65
C LEU A 38 10.73 -16.23 20.65
N PHE A 39 9.94 -16.77 19.71
CA PHE A 39 9.57 -18.18 19.69
C PHE A 39 10.49 -19.07 18.85
N TYR A 40 11.13 -18.55 17.78
CA TYR A 40 11.89 -19.36 16.83
C TYR A 40 13.39 -19.00 16.74
N GLY A 41 13.85 -17.90 17.34
CA GLY A 41 15.25 -17.46 17.27
C GLY A 41 15.61 -16.78 15.94
N GLU A 42 16.79 -16.15 15.87
CA GLU A 42 17.29 -15.44 14.67
C GLU A 42 17.72 -16.42 13.57
N ASP A 43 16.77 -16.84 12.71
CA ASP A 43 17.04 -17.64 11.51
C ASP A 43 17.62 -16.77 10.37
N GLN A 44 18.94 -16.92 10.13
CA GLN A 44 19.74 -16.09 9.20
C GLN A 44 19.34 -16.21 7.71
N ASP A 45 18.60 -17.26 7.30
CA ASP A 45 18.17 -17.42 5.91
C ASP A 45 16.91 -16.58 5.56
N ILE A 46 16.04 -16.31 6.55
CA ILE A 46 14.85 -15.45 6.39
C ILE A 46 15.25 -13.98 6.20
N ASP A 47 16.38 -13.57 6.78
CA ASP A 47 16.91 -12.20 6.65
C ASP A 47 17.23 -11.83 5.19
N SER A 48 17.61 -12.80 4.36
CA SER A 48 17.89 -12.55 2.94
C SER A 48 16.61 -12.24 2.14
N GLU A 49 15.51 -12.94 2.39
CA GLU A 49 14.23 -12.69 1.74
C GLU A 49 13.57 -11.40 2.28
N ALA A 50 13.66 -11.17 3.59
CA ALA A 50 13.22 -9.92 4.20
C ALA A 50 13.97 -8.71 3.62
N LEU A 51 15.28 -8.83 3.39
CA LEU A 51 16.10 -7.81 2.75
C LEU A 51 15.69 -7.58 1.28
N VAL A 52 15.34 -8.64 0.54
CA VAL A 52 14.80 -8.52 -0.82
C VAL A 52 13.48 -7.76 -0.82
N ILE A 53 12.55 -8.10 0.08
CA ILE A 53 11.26 -7.39 0.23
C ILE A 53 11.49 -5.92 0.59
N LEU A 54 12.40 -5.65 1.53
CA LEU A 54 12.77 -4.28 1.91
C LEU A 54 13.30 -3.49 0.71
N ASN A 55 14.18 -4.08 -0.09
CA ASN A 55 14.74 -3.45 -1.28
C ASN A 55 13.67 -3.17 -2.34
N ILE A 56 12.76 -4.11 -2.59
CA ILE A 56 11.61 -3.91 -3.50
C ILE A 56 10.75 -2.74 -3.02
N CYS A 57 10.44 -2.70 -1.72
CA CYS A 57 9.68 -1.62 -1.12
C CYS A 57 10.40 -0.27 -1.23
N TYR A 58 11.71 -0.25 -1.01
CA TYR A 58 12.53 0.95 -1.10
C TYR A 58 12.56 1.52 -2.52
N GLU A 59 12.82 0.69 -3.52
CA GLU A 59 12.83 1.11 -4.93
C GLU A 59 11.43 1.55 -5.39
N ARG A 60 10.37 0.86 -4.95
CA ARG A 60 9.00 1.30 -5.21
C ARG A 60 8.72 2.66 -4.59
N LEU A 61 9.12 2.88 -3.33
CA LEU A 61 8.93 4.16 -2.65
C LEU A 61 9.67 5.29 -3.38
N LYS A 62 10.93 5.06 -3.76
CA LYS A 62 11.74 6.00 -4.53
C LYS A 62 11.07 6.35 -5.86
N SER A 63 10.53 5.37 -6.57
CA SER A 63 9.78 5.59 -7.81
C SER A 63 8.53 6.45 -7.59
N ILE A 64 7.74 6.18 -6.55
CA ILE A 64 6.55 6.99 -6.20
C ILE A 64 6.93 8.44 -5.89
N LEU A 65 7.99 8.64 -5.10
CA LEU A 65 8.48 9.97 -4.73
C LEU A 65 9.03 10.72 -5.95
N GLN A 66 9.74 10.05 -6.84
CA GLN A 66 10.23 10.63 -8.09
C GLN A 66 9.09 11.06 -9.01
N LYS A 67 8.07 10.21 -9.20
CA LYS A 67 6.87 10.51 -9.99
C LYS A 67 6.09 11.71 -9.42
N ASN A 68 6.07 11.84 -8.09
CA ASN A 68 5.36 12.92 -7.39
C ASN A 68 6.28 14.08 -6.97
N LYS A 69 7.50 14.19 -7.51
CA LYS A 69 8.46 15.23 -7.11
C LYS A 69 7.89 16.64 -7.25
N LYS A 70 7.23 16.93 -8.38
CA LYS A 70 6.58 18.22 -8.63
C LYS A 70 5.49 18.53 -7.61
N LEU A 71 4.67 17.55 -7.25
CA LEU A 71 3.66 17.70 -6.20
C LEU A 71 4.34 18.05 -4.86
N MET A 72 5.41 17.33 -4.50
CA MET A 72 6.17 17.58 -3.28
C MET A 72 6.75 18.99 -3.24
N ASP A 73 7.35 19.46 -4.34
CA ASP A 73 7.92 20.80 -4.46
C ASP A 73 6.84 21.88 -4.22
N VAL A 74 5.65 21.71 -4.81
CA VAL A 74 4.53 22.65 -4.64
C VAL A 74 3.95 22.61 -3.23
N VAL A 75 3.80 21.41 -2.65
CA VAL A 75 3.33 21.24 -1.26
C VAL A 75 4.29 21.91 -0.28
N VAL A 76 5.59 21.69 -0.44
CA VAL A 76 6.64 22.32 0.38
C VAL A 76 6.61 23.83 0.21
N GLY A 77 6.54 24.34 -1.02
CA GLY A 77 6.39 25.78 -1.29
C GLY A 77 5.20 26.37 -0.54
N LYS A 78 4.05 25.67 -0.54
CA LYS A 78 2.86 26.14 0.15
C LYS A 78 2.95 26.09 1.67
N LEU A 79 3.64 25.09 2.21
CA LEU A 79 3.91 24.99 3.64
C LEU A 79 4.90 26.03 4.13
N VAL A 80 5.90 26.40 3.32
CA VAL A 80 6.82 27.50 3.65
C VAL A 80 6.07 28.83 3.75
N GLU A 81 5.12 29.08 2.84
CA GLU A 81 4.28 30.30 2.85
C GLU A 81 3.28 30.33 4.01
N LYS A 82 2.44 29.28 4.12
CA LYS A 82 1.26 29.28 5.00
C LYS A 82 1.49 28.61 6.35
N LYS A 83 2.59 27.87 6.53
CA LYS A 83 2.91 27.02 7.70
C LYS A 83 1.95 25.86 7.96
N SER A 84 0.83 25.77 7.22
CA SER A 84 -0.13 24.68 7.32
C SER A 84 -0.92 24.51 6.01
N LEU A 85 -1.48 23.32 5.82
CA LEU A 85 -2.38 22.97 4.72
C LEU A 85 -3.60 22.25 5.28
N THR A 86 -4.78 22.65 4.84
CA THR A 86 -6.01 21.91 5.11
C THR A 86 -6.10 20.67 4.21
N LYS A 87 -6.96 19.71 4.61
CA LYS A 87 -7.24 18.51 3.80
C LYS A 87 -7.59 18.88 2.36
N GLN A 88 -8.57 19.77 2.18
CA GLN A 88 -9.05 20.17 0.86
C GLN A 88 -7.95 20.82 0.01
N GLU A 89 -7.14 21.72 0.59
CA GLU A 89 -6.02 22.35 -0.13
C GLU A 89 -5.00 21.31 -0.59
N PHE A 90 -4.67 20.32 0.24
CA PHE A 90 -3.77 19.25 -0.15
C PHE A 90 -4.36 18.38 -1.27
N PHE A 91 -5.64 17.99 -1.16
CA PHE A 91 -6.30 17.21 -2.22
C PHE A 91 -6.32 17.96 -3.55
N ASN A 92 -6.56 19.27 -3.56
CA ASN A 92 -6.50 20.08 -4.78
C ASN A 92 -5.10 20.05 -5.41
N LEU A 93 -4.04 20.07 -4.59
CA LEU A 93 -2.66 19.96 -5.08
C LEU A 93 -2.39 18.56 -5.66
N VAL A 94 -2.87 17.51 -4.99
CA VAL A 94 -2.76 16.12 -5.48
C VAL A 94 -3.51 15.93 -6.80
N GLU A 95 -4.70 16.51 -6.95
CA GLU A 95 -5.44 16.45 -8.22
C GLU A 95 -4.72 17.18 -9.35
N LEU A 96 -4.06 18.31 -9.05
CA LEU A 96 -3.40 19.15 -10.06
C LEU A 96 -1.98 18.67 -10.44
N HIS A 97 -1.27 18.03 -9.51
CA HIS A 97 0.16 17.72 -9.66
C HIS A 97 0.53 16.27 -9.30
N GLY A 98 -0.37 15.50 -8.71
CA GLY A 98 -0.12 14.14 -8.28
C GLY A 98 -0.19 13.13 -9.42
N SER A 99 0.64 12.10 -9.32
CA SER A 99 0.54 10.86 -10.10
C SER A 99 0.01 9.77 -9.18
N VAL A 100 -1.31 9.60 -9.18
CA VAL A 100 -2.00 8.59 -8.36
C VAL A 100 -2.14 7.33 -9.20
N GLU A 101 -1.30 6.34 -8.92
CA GLU A 101 -1.48 4.99 -9.47
C GLU A 101 -2.66 4.30 -8.78
N ALA A 102 -3.33 3.41 -9.51
CA ALA A 102 -4.34 2.55 -8.92
C ALA A 102 -3.72 1.75 -7.75
N PRO A 103 -4.45 1.57 -6.64
CA PRO A 103 -3.95 0.71 -5.57
C PRO A 103 -3.64 -0.67 -6.15
N PRO A 104 -2.56 -1.32 -5.70
CA PRO A 104 -2.28 -2.68 -6.12
C PRO A 104 -3.49 -3.57 -5.79
N PRO A 105 -3.80 -4.55 -6.66
CA PRO A 105 -4.97 -5.41 -6.47
C PRO A 105 -4.91 -6.12 -5.11
N ASN A 106 -6.05 -6.16 -4.42
CA ASN A 106 -6.15 -6.83 -3.13
C ASN A 106 -5.81 -8.32 -3.31
N ILE A 107 -5.06 -8.91 -2.36
CA ILE A 107 -4.72 -10.34 -2.37
C ILE A 107 -5.98 -11.21 -2.48
N LEU A 108 -7.10 -10.79 -1.86
CA LEU A 108 -8.37 -11.50 -1.98
C LEU A 108 -8.91 -11.48 -3.42
N ASP A 109 -8.78 -10.34 -4.12
CA ASP A 109 -9.21 -10.20 -5.51
C ASP A 109 -8.33 -11.05 -6.44
N ILE A 110 -7.01 -11.08 -6.20
CA ILE A 110 -6.07 -11.92 -6.95
C ILE A 110 -6.42 -13.40 -6.77
N ARG A 111 -6.70 -13.82 -5.52
CA ARG A 111 -7.10 -15.19 -5.20
C ARG A 111 -8.40 -15.56 -5.90
N LEU A 112 -9.41 -14.69 -5.83
CA LEU A 112 -10.70 -14.91 -6.48
C LEU A 112 -10.53 -15.05 -7.99
N ALA A 113 -9.77 -14.16 -8.63
CA ALA A 113 -9.50 -14.21 -10.05
C ALA A 113 -8.78 -15.51 -10.46
N LYS A 114 -7.77 -15.94 -9.70
CA LYS A 114 -7.07 -17.21 -9.96
C LYS A 114 -7.96 -18.44 -9.78
N CYS A 115 -8.82 -18.45 -8.77
CA CYS A 115 -9.77 -19.54 -8.57
C CYS A 115 -10.76 -19.66 -9.74
N LEU A 116 -11.28 -18.53 -10.22
CA LEU A 116 -12.18 -18.49 -11.39
C LEU A 116 -11.45 -18.95 -12.67
N GLN A 117 -10.21 -18.50 -12.88
CA GLN A 117 -9.39 -18.96 -14.00
C GLN A 117 -9.19 -20.48 -13.96
N LEU A 118 -8.86 -21.04 -12.79
CA LEU A 118 -8.70 -22.47 -12.61
C LEU A 118 -10.00 -23.23 -12.87
N GLN A 119 -11.13 -22.71 -12.39
CA GLN A 119 -12.45 -23.29 -12.62
C GLN A 119 -12.79 -23.34 -14.12
N ASN A 120 -12.54 -22.25 -14.84
CA ASN A 120 -12.78 -22.20 -16.29
C ASN A 120 -11.89 -23.21 -17.05
N LEU A 121 -10.61 -23.34 -16.67
CA LEU A 121 -9.72 -24.35 -17.26
C LEU A 121 -10.23 -25.78 -17.01
N MET A 122 -10.76 -26.05 -15.82
CA MET A 122 -11.34 -27.36 -15.50
C MET A 122 -12.61 -27.64 -16.32
N THR A 123 -13.49 -26.66 -16.51
CA THR A 123 -14.71 -26.83 -17.31
C THR A 123 -14.41 -27.06 -18.79
N HIS A 124 -13.41 -26.37 -19.35
CA HIS A 124 -13.00 -26.55 -20.74
C HIS A 124 -12.30 -27.90 -20.99
N ASN A 125 -11.54 -28.43 -20.03
CA ASN A 125 -10.97 -29.77 -20.14
C ASN A 125 -12.02 -30.89 -20.04
N VAL A 126 -13.07 -30.70 -19.24
CA VAL A 126 -14.18 -31.67 -19.13
C VAL A 126 -15.00 -31.73 -20.43
N GLU A 127 -15.26 -30.59 -21.08
CA GLU A 127 -15.93 -30.54 -22.39
C GLU A 127 -15.12 -31.21 -23.50
N ALA A 128 -13.79 -31.09 -23.48
CA ALA A 128 -12.89 -31.74 -24.44
C ALA A 128 -12.73 -33.26 -24.23
N THR A 129 -13.13 -33.79 -23.07
CA THR A 129 -13.04 -35.24 -22.74
C THR A 129 -14.38 -35.96 -22.96
N LEU A 130 -15.46 -35.22 -23.22
CA LEU A 130 -16.82 -35.73 -23.46
C LEU A 130 -17.23 -35.72 -24.94
N GLN A 131 -16.29 -35.49 -25.87
CA GLN A 131 -16.42 -35.69 -27.31
C GLN A 131 -15.58 -36.88 -27.78
#